data_AF-A0A2S5KRC8-F1
#
_entry.id   AF-A0A2S5KRC8-F1
#
_cell.length_a   1.000
_cell.length_b   1.000
_cell.length_c   1.000
_cell.angle_alpha   90.00
_cell.angle_beta   90.00
_cell.angle_gamma   90.00
#
_symmetry.space_group_name_H-M   'P 1'
#
loop_
_entity.id
_entity.type
_entity.pdbx_description
1 polymer ?
#
loop_
_entity_poly.entity_id
_entity_poly.type
_entity_poly.pdbx_seq_one_letter_code
_entity_poly.pdbx_strand_id
1 'polypeptide(L)'
;MRFSVTNVTVLLTFSDTPPQRLLQDTDFMADDPSSLSALLRCWLPDEAAVQDHAEAGAGQRLSPTLSQVTRWMRDAQHKLTVHRAALQDGHAMLLATSLDAEALGTGYALIGDWDMARSYWLRACHYGVQLLRQASQQAHPVVPCDGLRLVVCALAAGDMSLARQVIGLQQEQAGQVRLNRLAQAILQALLLWLDGQGSQGCHLLRQVIGSSRADRQYLFCYRGLLAMCWALLGIFSADAAMFNAGVMGQLAVHHHWALGRTGDSEEAFICLSALAMINLGQLQGLEQDVFDLLIPQGLVLART
;
A
#
# COMPACT_ATOMS: atom_id res chain seq x y z
N MET A 1 14.89 -28.73 -4.94
CA MET A 1 15.58 -27.49 -4.56
C MET A 1 15.46 -27.33 -3.04
N ARG A 2 16.58 -27.35 -2.31
CA ARG A 2 16.60 -27.11 -0.86
C ARG A 2 16.95 -25.64 -0.64
N PHE A 3 16.01 -24.84 -0.14
CA PHE A 3 16.30 -23.47 0.28
C PHE A 3 16.83 -23.51 1.72
N SER A 4 18.09 -23.10 1.89
CA SER A 4 18.65 -22.73 3.19
C SER A 4 18.40 -21.24 3.36
N VAL A 5 17.57 -20.88 4.33
CA VAL A 5 17.29 -19.48 4.68
C VAL A 5 18.06 -19.19 5.96
N THR A 6 19.20 -18.54 5.83
CA THR A 6 19.90 -17.89 6.95
C THR A 6 19.05 -16.73 7.45
N ASN A 7 18.88 -16.65 8.78
CA ASN A 7 18.14 -15.60 9.48
C ASN A 7 18.53 -14.20 8.97
N VAL A 8 17.65 -13.53 8.22
CA VAL A 8 17.79 -12.11 7.91
C VAL A 8 17.12 -11.33 9.04
N THR A 9 17.94 -10.82 9.96
CA THR A 9 17.53 -9.78 10.90
C THR A 9 17.58 -8.45 10.17
N VAL A 10 16.44 -7.80 9.96
CA VAL A 10 16.39 -6.42 9.45
C VAL A 10 16.80 -5.50 10.60
N LEU A 11 18.04 -5.00 10.56
CA LEU A 11 18.54 -3.96 11.45
C LEU A 11 18.14 -2.59 10.86
N LEU A 12 17.19 -1.92 11.50
CA LEU A 12 16.86 -0.53 11.18
C LEU A 12 17.97 0.38 11.70
N THR A 13 18.99 0.68 10.88
CA THR A 13 20.01 1.66 11.23
C THR A 13 19.58 3.05 10.78
N PHE A 14 19.28 3.94 11.73
CA PHE A 14 19.17 5.37 11.48
C PHE A 14 20.58 5.99 11.62
N SER A 15 21.08 6.71 10.61
CA SER A 15 22.37 7.39 10.74
C SER A 15 22.21 8.69 11.53
N ASP A 16 22.83 8.76 12.72
CA ASP A 16 22.79 9.92 13.62
C ASP A 16 23.86 10.98 13.31
N THR A 17 24.18 11.24 12.04
CA THR A 17 25.08 12.36 11.69
C THR A 17 24.28 13.59 11.30
N PRO A 18 24.24 14.65 12.14
CA PRO A 18 23.68 15.93 11.74
C PRO A 18 24.58 16.58 10.68
N PRO A 19 24.04 17.13 9.58
CA PRO A 19 24.83 17.88 8.62
C PRO A 19 25.26 19.21 9.27
N GLN A 20 26.57 19.42 9.40
CA GLN A 20 27.13 20.72 9.75
C GLN A 20 26.84 21.71 8.62
N ARG A 21 25.90 22.65 8.83
CA ARG A 21 25.68 23.79 7.94
C ARG A 21 26.61 24.95 8.34
N LEU A 22 27.52 25.29 7.43
CA LEU A 22 28.05 26.64 7.29
C LEU A 22 26.90 27.55 6.84
N LEU A 23 26.61 28.56 7.65
CA LEU A 23 25.65 29.63 7.40
C LEU A 23 26.16 30.53 6.26
N GLN A 24 25.32 30.80 5.26
CA GLN A 24 25.22 32.11 4.62
C GLN A 24 23.87 32.26 3.90
N ASP A 25 23.29 33.44 4.09
CA ASP A 25 21.94 33.87 3.73
C ASP A 25 21.62 33.86 2.23
N THR A 26 20.46 33.32 1.87
CA THR A 26 19.52 33.92 0.90
C THR A 26 18.12 33.33 1.10
N ASP A 27 17.17 34.22 1.39
CA ASP A 27 15.73 34.00 1.37
C ASP A 27 15.25 33.37 0.05
N PHE A 28 14.62 32.19 0.13
CA PHE A 28 13.34 31.83 -0.51
C PHE A 28 12.99 30.35 -0.21
N MET A 29 12.02 30.11 0.68
CA MET A 29 11.23 28.87 0.79
C MET A 29 11.98 27.52 0.59
N ALA A 30 13.15 27.36 1.20
CA ALA A 30 13.88 26.09 1.23
C ALA A 30 13.79 25.44 2.61
N ASP A 31 13.51 24.14 2.60
CA ASP A 31 13.87 23.16 3.62
C ASP A 31 13.27 23.30 5.02
N ASP A 32 12.13 22.65 5.25
CA ASP A 32 12.12 21.59 6.27
C ASP A 32 10.98 20.57 6.04
N PRO A 33 11.22 19.45 5.33
CA PRO A 33 10.34 18.31 5.43
C PRO A 33 10.64 17.64 6.77
N SER A 34 10.02 18.12 7.85
CA SER A 34 10.07 17.41 9.14
C SER A 34 9.79 15.93 8.89
N SER A 35 10.82 15.11 9.05
CA SER A 35 10.99 13.93 8.19
C SER A 35 9.85 12.92 8.39
N LEU A 36 9.45 12.24 7.32
CA LEU A 36 8.59 11.06 7.46
C LEU A 36 9.15 10.11 8.53
N SER A 37 10.47 10.03 8.68
CA SER A 37 11.14 9.31 9.78
C SER A 37 10.72 9.80 11.18
N ALA A 38 10.63 11.10 11.43
CA ALA A 38 10.13 11.64 12.70
C ALA A 38 8.65 11.27 12.93
N LEU A 39 7.86 11.30 11.86
CA LEU A 39 6.45 10.95 11.91
C LEU A 39 6.24 9.42 12.12
N LEU A 40 7.07 8.59 11.49
CA LEU A 40 7.12 7.14 11.71
C LEU A 40 7.58 6.78 13.13
N ARG A 41 8.53 7.53 13.70
CA ARG A 41 8.93 7.38 15.12
C ARG A 41 7.79 7.68 16.09
N CYS A 42 6.86 8.58 15.75
CA CYS A 42 5.66 8.80 16.56
C CYS A 42 4.58 7.72 16.36
N TRP A 43 4.65 6.95 15.26
CA TRP A 43 3.67 5.91 14.94
C TRP A 43 4.04 4.55 15.49
N LEU A 44 5.33 4.28 15.60
CA LEU A 44 5.91 3.16 16.30
C LEU A 44 5.95 3.51 17.79
N PRO A 45 5.41 2.69 18.70
CA PRO A 45 5.54 2.96 20.12
C PRO A 45 7.02 2.98 20.51
N ASP A 46 7.42 3.92 21.37
CA ASP A 46 8.77 3.96 21.95
C ASP A 46 9.09 2.61 22.57
N GLU A 47 10.22 2.01 22.19
CA GLU A 47 10.76 0.82 22.86
C GLU A 47 10.92 1.04 24.39
N ALA A 48 11.05 2.31 24.81
CA ALA A 48 11.19 2.71 26.20
C ALA A 48 9.87 2.74 26.99
N ALA A 49 8.70 2.77 26.35
CA ALA A 49 7.40 2.87 27.05
C ALA A 49 6.76 1.51 27.41
N VAL A 50 7.42 0.39 27.08
CA VAL A 50 6.91 -0.98 27.32
C VAL A 50 7.64 -1.65 28.51
N GLN A 51 8.32 -0.89 29.37
CA GLN A 51 9.07 -1.46 30.50
C GLN A 51 8.24 -1.89 31.72
N ASP A 52 6.96 -1.51 31.84
CA ASP A 52 6.19 -1.80 33.07
C ASP A 52 5.41 -3.12 33.09
N HIS A 53 5.41 -3.89 32.00
CA HIS A 53 4.84 -5.25 31.99
C HIS A 53 5.83 -6.27 31.46
N ALA A 54 6.92 -6.41 32.22
CA ALA A 54 7.89 -7.47 32.07
C ALA A 54 7.31 -8.82 32.52
N GLU A 55 6.60 -9.50 31.63
CA GLU A 55 6.68 -10.96 31.51
C GLU A 55 7.09 -11.31 30.08
N ALA A 56 8.31 -11.82 29.96
CA ALA A 56 8.91 -12.49 28.79
C ALA A 56 9.16 -11.64 27.52
N GLY A 57 10.20 -10.80 27.58
CA GLY A 57 11.31 -10.85 26.61
C GLY A 57 10.98 -10.91 25.11
N ALA A 58 10.27 -9.92 24.59
CA ALA A 58 10.24 -9.67 23.15
C ALA A 58 10.13 -8.16 22.92
N GLY A 59 11.24 -7.52 22.55
CA GLY A 59 11.16 -6.27 21.80
C GLY A 59 10.24 -6.49 20.60
N GLN A 60 9.39 -5.52 20.29
CA GLN A 60 8.38 -5.64 19.24
C GLN A 60 9.08 -5.91 17.90
N ARG A 61 9.16 -7.18 17.50
CA ARG A 61 9.69 -7.55 16.20
C ARG A 61 8.73 -7.00 15.14
N LEU A 62 9.21 -6.04 14.36
CA LEU A 62 8.52 -5.52 13.17
C LEU A 62 8.55 -6.50 11.99
N SER A 63 9.10 -7.70 12.17
CA SER A 63 9.11 -8.76 11.16
C SER A 63 8.35 -9.98 11.67
N PRO A 64 7.51 -10.61 10.82
CA PRO A 64 6.77 -11.79 11.21
C PRO A 64 7.71 -12.96 11.48
N THR A 65 7.35 -13.77 12.48
CA THR A 65 8.05 -15.03 12.78
C THR A 65 7.78 -16.07 11.69
N LEU A 66 8.71 -17.02 11.50
CA LEU A 66 8.50 -18.14 10.57
C LEU A 66 7.19 -18.88 10.84
N SER A 67 6.81 -19.02 12.10
CA SER A 67 5.54 -19.65 12.50
C SER A 67 4.32 -18.85 12.03
N GLN A 68 4.36 -17.52 12.08
CA GLN A 68 3.30 -16.65 11.55
C GLN A 68 3.22 -16.78 10.03
N VAL A 69 4.36 -16.67 9.33
CA VAL A 69 4.43 -16.83 7.87
C VAL A 69 3.90 -18.20 7.44
N THR A 70 4.29 -19.27 8.14
CA THR A 70 3.83 -20.63 7.83
C THR A 70 2.32 -20.77 8.04
N ARG A 71 1.76 -20.15 9.08
CA ARG A 71 0.31 -20.14 9.30
C ARG A 71 -0.40 -19.43 8.16
N TRP A 72 0.09 -18.25 7.79
CA TRP A 72 -0.45 -17.47 6.69
C TRP A 72 -0.46 -18.22 5.37
N MET A 73 0.63 -18.91 5.04
CA MET A 73 0.71 -19.75 3.83
C MET A 73 -0.30 -20.90 3.85
N ARG A 74 -0.53 -21.55 5.01
CA ARG A 74 -1.53 -22.61 5.13
C ARG A 74 -2.96 -22.09 4.95
N ASP A 75 -3.26 -20.95 5.56
CA ASP A 75 -4.59 -20.34 5.46
C ASP A 75 -4.87 -19.93 4.00
N ALA A 76 -3.89 -19.34 3.33
CA ALA A 76 -3.97 -19.01 1.91
C ALA A 76 -4.18 -20.26 1.05
N GLN A 77 -3.40 -21.32 1.27
CA GLN A 77 -3.53 -22.58 0.53
C GLN A 77 -4.90 -23.24 0.75
N HIS A 78 -5.43 -23.19 1.97
CA HIS A 78 -6.76 -23.69 2.28
C HIS A 78 -7.83 -22.92 1.48
N LYS A 79 -7.80 -21.58 1.52
CA LYS A 79 -8.74 -20.73 0.76
C LYS A 79 -8.67 -20.99 -0.74
N LEU A 80 -7.46 -21.07 -1.31
CA LEU A 80 -7.27 -21.39 -2.72
C LEU A 80 -7.83 -22.77 -3.08
N THR A 81 -7.72 -23.75 -2.18
CA THR A 81 -8.25 -25.10 -2.39
C THR A 81 -9.78 -25.10 -2.41
N VAL A 82 -10.41 -24.45 -1.43
CA VAL A 82 -11.87 -24.28 -1.37
C VAL A 82 -12.38 -23.57 -2.63
N HIS A 83 -11.69 -22.52 -3.04
CA HIS A 83 -12.01 -21.77 -4.23
C HIS A 83 -11.88 -22.61 -5.52
N ARG A 84 -10.80 -23.38 -5.67
CA ARG A 84 -10.60 -24.26 -6.84
C ARG A 84 -11.70 -25.32 -6.93
N ALA A 85 -12.14 -25.87 -5.79
CA ALA A 85 -13.27 -26.80 -5.76
C ALA A 85 -14.58 -26.12 -6.22
N ALA A 86 -14.87 -24.92 -5.72
CA ALA A 86 -16.06 -24.17 -6.13
C ALA A 86 -16.10 -23.86 -7.65
N LEU A 87 -14.94 -23.59 -8.26
CA LEU A 87 -14.84 -23.42 -9.71
C LEU A 87 -15.09 -24.71 -10.50
N GLN A 88 -14.60 -25.85 -10.01
CA GLN A 88 -14.76 -27.16 -10.66
C GLN A 88 -16.21 -27.63 -10.63
N ASP A 89 -16.94 -27.34 -9.55
CA ASP A 89 -18.35 -27.70 -9.38
C ASP A 89 -19.32 -26.76 -10.12
N GLY A 90 -18.81 -25.81 -10.91
CA GLY A 90 -19.64 -24.87 -11.68
C GLY A 90 -20.25 -23.73 -10.84
N HIS A 91 -19.87 -23.60 -9.57
CA HIS A 91 -20.31 -22.52 -8.68
C HIS A 91 -19.54 -21.21 -8.92
N ALA A 92 -19.41 -20.78 -10.18
CA ALA A 92 -18.77 -19.51 -10.56
C ALA A 92 -19.43 -18.29 -9.89
N MET A 93 -20.66 -18.44 -9.39
CA MET A 93 -21.42 -17.40 -8.71
C MET A 93 -20.92 -17.07 -7.29
N LEU A 94 -20.10 -17.92 -6.66
CA LEU A 94 -19.47 -17.64 -5.35
C LEU A 94 -18.31 -16.64 -5.46
N LEU A 95 -17.95 -16.19 -6.68
CA LEU A 95 -16.79 -15.34 -6.97
C LEU A 95 -17.17 -13.98 -7.56
N ALA A 96 -18.38 -13.53 -7.25
CA ALA A 96 -19.04 -12.46 -7.98
C ALA A 96 -18.56 -11.05 -7.62
N THR A 97 -17.61 -10.88 -6.71
CA THR A 97 -17.19 -9.55 -6.23
C THR A 97 -15.74 -9.22 -6.50
N SER A 98 -15.45 -7.92 -6.57
CA SER A 98 -14.06 -7.43 -6.63
C SER A 98 -13.26 -7.75 -5.38
N LEU A 99 -13.91 -7.89 -4.21
CA LEU A 99 -13.29 -8.30 -2.95
C LEU A 99 -12.73 -9.72 -3.04
N ASP A 100 -13.56 -10.67 -3.50
CA ASP A 100 -13.17 -12.08 -3.60
C ASP A 100 -12.00 -12.25 -4.59
N ALA A 101 -12.07 -11.57 -5.73
CA ALA A 101 -11.03 -11.62 -6.73
C ALA A 101 -9.69 -11.03 -6.23
N GLU A 102 -9.72 -9.94 -5.45
CA GLU A 102 -8.51 -9.39 -4.85
C GLU A 102 -7.90 -10.35 -3.83
N ALA A 103 -8.72 -10.89 -2.92
CA ALA A 103 -8.27 -11.84 -1.90
C ALA A 103 -7.63 -13.08 -2.52
N LEU A 104 -8.18 -13.58 -3.63
CA LEU A 104 -7.58 -14.69 -4.38
C LEU A 104 -6.27 -14.31 -5.05
N GLY A 105 -6.16 -13.12 -5.63
CA GLY A 105 -4.91 -12.63 -6.19
C GLY A 105 -3.81 -12.57 -5.12
N THR A 106 -4.15 -12.07 -3.94
CA THR A 106 -3.27 -12.08 -2.76
C THR A 106 -2.89 -13.51 -2.34
N GLY A 107 -3.84 -14.44 -2.34
CA GLY A 107 -3.58 -15.86 -2.07
C GLY A 107 -2.61 -16.49 -3.07
N TYR A 108 -2.78 -16.25 -4.36
CA TYR A 108 -1.88 -16.75 -5.42
C TYR A 108 -0.47 -16.16 -5.30
N ALA A 109 -0.36 -14.87 -4.98
CA ALA A 109 0.91 -14.23 -4.75
C ALA A 109 1.67 -14.85 -3.56
N LEU A 110 0.99 -15.22 -2.46
CA LEU A 110 1.63 -15.88 -1.32
C LEU A 110 2.27 -17.22 -1.66
N ILE A 111 1.67 -17.99 -2.57
CA ILE A 111 2.19 -19.29 -3.00
C ILE A 111 3.19 -19.18 -4.16
N GLY A 112 3.49 -17.97 -4.61
CA GLY A 112 4.45 -17.70 -5.69
C GLY A 112 3.90 -17.88 -7.11
N ASP A 113 2.59 -17.94 -7.28
CA ASP A 113 1.93 -18.01 -8.59
C ASP A 113 1.60 -16.59 -9.09
N TRP A 114 2.63 -15.94 -9.62
CA TRP A 114 2.60 -14.51 -9.96
C TRP A 114 1.63 -14.19 -11.10
N ASP A 115 1.54 -15.07 -12.10
CA ASP A 115 0.65 -14.86 -13.25
C ASP A 115 -0.81 -14.94 -12.82
N MET A 116 -1.14 -15.91 -11.96
CA MET A 116 -2.48 -16.00 -11.40
C MET A 116 -2.80 -14.84 -10.47
N ALA A 117 -1.84 -14.38 -9.65
CA ALA A 117 -2.02 -13.21 -8.81
C ALA A 117 -2.41 -11.97 -9.65
N ARG A 118 -1.64 -11.66 -10.69
CA ARG A 118 -1.95 -10.55 -11.62
C ARG A 118 -3.31 -10.74 -12.28
N SER A 119 -3.61 -11.93 -12.80
CA SER A 119 -4.89 -12.20 -13.45
C SER A 119 -6.09 -11.96 -12.53
N TYR A 120 -5.97 -12.32 -11.25
CA TYR A 120 -7.05 -12.13 -10.27
C TYR A 120 -7.19 -10.67 -9.83
N TRP A 121 -6.10 -9.92 -9.68
CA TRP A 121 -6.18 -8.48 -9.43
C TRP A 121 -6.79 -7.70 -10.59
N LEU A 122 -6.45 -8.05 -11.85
CA LEU A 122 -7.12 -7.48 -13.01
C LEU A 122 -8.61 -7.84 -13.05
N ARG A 123 -8.97 -9.07 -12.67
CA ARG A 123 -10.37 -9.48 -12.53
C ARG A 123 -11.12 -8.68 -11.45
N ALA A 124 -10.47 -8.40 -10.32
CA ALA A 124 -11.02 -7.54 -9.28
C ALA A 124 -11.34 -6.14 -9.82
N CYS A 125 -10.41 -5.56 -10.59
CA CYS A 125 -10.64 -4.30 -11.30
C CYS A 125 -11.80 -4.40 -12.30
N HIS A 126 -11.89 -5.46 -13.10
CA HIS A 126 -12.99 -5.63 -14.06
C HIS A 126 -14.36 -5.68 -13.39
N TYR A 127 -14.51 -6.46 -12.31
CA TYR A 127 -15.75 -6.49 -11.53
C TYR A 127 -16.07 -5.14 -10.90
N GLY A 128 -15.07 -4.47 -10.34
CA GLY A 128 -15.23 -3.13 -9.77
C GLY A 128 -15.63 -2.07 -10.80
N VAL A 129 -15.00 -2.07 -11.97
CA VAL A 129 -15.32 -1.16 -13.09
C VAL A 129 -16.74 -1.37 -13.61
N GLN A 130 -17.20 -2.62 -13.71
CA GLN A 130 -18.59 -2.91 -14.09
C GLN A 130 -19.58 -2.29 -13.09
N LEU A 131 -19.33 -2.44 -11.79
CA LEU A 131 -20.16 -1.84 -10.74
C LEU A 131 -20.13 -0.31 -10.78
N LEU A 132 -18.95 0.30 -10.95
CA LEU A 132 -18.81 1.76 -11.08
C LEU A 132 -19.59 2.32 -12.27
N ARG A 133 -19.56 1.63 -13.42
CA ARG A 133 -20.33 2.02 -14.61
C ARG A 133 -21.84 1.89 -14.39
N GLN A 134 -22.29 0.80 -13.78
CA GLN A 134 -23.71 0.60 -13.46
C GLN A 134 -24.22 1.67 -12.50
N ALA A 135 -23.44 1.98 -11.45
CA ALA A 135 -23.72 3.06 -10.51
C ALA A 135 -23.88 4.41 -11.23
N SER A 136 -22.97 4.73 -12.15
CA SER A 136 -23.04 5.96 -12.94
C SER A 136 -24.27 6.06 -13.85
N GLN A 137 -24.78 4.94 -14.33
CA GLN A 137 -25.91 4.91 -15.27
C GLN A 137 -27.27 4.92 -14.58
N GLN A 138 -27.39 4.32 -13.39
CA GLN A 138 -28.68 4.03 -12.78
C GLN A 138 -29.08 5.00 -11.66
N ALA A 139 -28.25 5.99 -11.30
CA ALA A 139 -28.48 6.91 -10.19
C ALA A 139 -28.88 6.21 -8.87
N HIS A 140 -28.50 4.94 -8.72
CA HIS A 140 -28.76 4.13 -7.54
C HIS A 140 -27.69 4.43 -6.49
N PRO A 141 -28.03 4.33 -5.18
CA PRO A 141 -27.05 4.48 -4.13
C PRO A 141 -25.92 3.46 -4.32
N VAL A 142 -24.74 4.02 -4.60
CA VAL A 142 -23.53 3.30 -4.97
C VAL A 142 -23.13 2.37 -3.83
N VAL A 143 -22.97 1.07 -4.11
CA VAL A 143 -22.16 0.21 -3.24
C VAL A 143 -20.77 0.84 -3.22
N PRO A 144 -20.22 1.25 -2.07
CA PRO A 144 -18.92 1.90 -2.00
C PRO A 144 -17.85 0.91 -2.46
N CYS A 145 -17.62 0.85 -3.78
CA CYS A 145 -16.47 0.20 -4.33
C CYS A 145 -15.31 1.14 -4.04
N ASP A 146 -14.34 0.67 -3.26
CA ASP A 146 -13.18 1.46 -2.92
C ASP A 146 -12.31 1.63 -4.18
N GLY A 147 -12.53 2.75 -4.89
CA GLY A 147 -11.79 3.08 -6.12
C GLY A 147 -10.28 3.12 -5.89
N LEU A 148 -9.82 3.50 -4.68
CA LEU A 148 -8.40 3.46 -4.36
C LEU A 148 -7.87 2.02 -4.32
N ARG A 149 -8.65 1.10 -3.75
CA ARG A 149 -8.31 -0.32 -3.71
C ARG A 149 -8.21 -0.95 -5.11
N LEU A 150 -9.15 -0.61 -6.00
CA LEU A 150 -9.10 -1.04 -7.40
C LEU A 150 -7.89 -0.45 -8.16
N VAL A 151 -7.54 0.81 -7.88
CA VAL A 151 -6.32 1.43 -8.44
C VAL A 151 -5.08 0.70 -7.94
N VAL A 152 -5.01 0.38 -6.65
CA VAL A 152 -3.92 -0.41 -6.06
C VAL A 152 -3.79 -1.77 -6.74
N CYS A 153 -4.90 -2.48 -6.99
CA CYS A 153 -4.89 -3.74 -7.75
C CYS A 153 -4.33 -3.56 -9.17
N ALA A 154 -4.79 -2.54 -9.90
CA ALA A 154 -4.34 -2.27 -11.26
C ALA A 154 -2.84 -1.93 -11.32
N LEU A 155 -2.36 -1.06 -10.41
CA LEU A 155 -0.95 -0.69 -10.31
C LEU A 155 -0.07 -1.87 -9.88
N ALA A 156 -0.53 -2.70 -8.93
CA ALA A 156 0.16 -3.92 -8.53
C ALA A 156 0.26 -4.93 -9.69
N ALA A 157 -0.76 -5.01 -10.55
CA ALA A 157 -0.74 -5.80 -11.77
C ALA A 157 0.08 -5.16 -12.91
N GLY A 158 0.49 -3.90 -12.78
CA GLY A 158 1.24 -3.15 -13.79
C GLY A 158 0.39 -2.53 -14.90
N ASP A 159 -0.93 -2.43 -14.72
CA ASP A 159 -1.84 -1.87 -15.72
C ASP A 159 -2.20 -0.40 -15.40
N MET A 160 -1.37 0.51 -15.90
CA MET A 160 -1.57 1.96 -15.76
C MET A 160 -2.82 2.46 -16.47
N SER A 161 -3.21 1.82 -17.58
CA SER A 161 -4.39 2.23 -18.35
C SER A 161 -5.66 1.92 -17.57
N LEU A 162 -5.73 0.74 -16.96
CA LEU A 162 -6.83 0.34 -16.09
C LEU A 162 -6.88 1.20 -14.82
N ALA A 163 -5.73 1.51 -14.21
CA ALA A 163 -5.67 2.44 -13.09
C ALA A 163 -6.27 3.80 -13.47
N ARG A 164 -5.89 4.38 -14.61
CA ARG A 164 -6.47 5.64 -15.12
C ARG A 164 -7.98 5.54 -15.33
N GLN A 165 -8.45 4.44 -15.92
CA GLN A 165 -9.88 4.20 -16.15
C GLN A 165 -10.67 4.17 -14.83
N VAL A 166 -10.17 3.44 -13.82
CA VAL A 166 -10.81 3.37 -12.50
C VAL A 166 -10.89 4.76 -11.86
N ILE A 167 -9.80 5.53 -11.90
CA ILE A 167 -9.78 6.89 -11.33
C ILE A 167 -10.82 7.78 -12.02
N GLY A 168 -10.89 7.75 -13.35
CA GLY A 168 -11.87 8.54 -14.11
C GLY A 168 -13.31 8.23 -13.71
N LEU A 169 -13.67 6.94 -13.66
CA LEU A 169 -15.01 6.51 -13.23
C LEU A 169 -15.30 6.92 -11.77
N GLN A 170 -14.32 6.85 -10.88
CA GLN A 170 -14.51 7.27 -9.48
C GLN A 170 -14.76 8.78 -9.36
N GLN A 171 -14.12 9.60 -10.20
CA GLN A 171 -14.31 11.06 -10.20
C GLN A 171 -15.71 11.46 -10.69
N GLU A 172 -16.26 10.75 -11.68
CA GLU A 172 -17.67 10.93 -12.11
C GLU A 172 -18.66 10.68 -10.96
N GLN A 173 -18.26 9.85 -9.99
CA GLN A 173 -19.04 9.52 -8.78
C GLN A 173 -18.71 10.40 -7.56
N ALA A 174 -17.76 11.34 -7.64
CA ALA A 174 -17.24 12.08 -6.49
C ALA A 174 -18.29 12.97 -5.77
N GLY A 175 -19.41 13.27 -6.44
CA GLY A 175 -20.55 13.96 -5.83
C GLY A 175 -21.52 13.05 -5.07
N GLN A 176 -21.42 11.73 -5.24
CA GLN A 176 -22.37 10.74 -4.72
C GLN A 176 -21.77 9.87 -3.61
N VAL A 177 -20.44 9.71 -3.56
CA VAL A 177 -19.73 8.90 -2.57
C VAL A 177 -18.78 9.77 -1.75
N ARG A 178 -18.99 9.87 -0.43
CA ARG A 178 -18.04 10.51 0.49
C ARG A 178 -16.84 9.58 0.72
N LEU A 179 -15.79 9.75 -0.07
CA LEU A 179 -14.49 9.14 0.21
C LEU A 179 -13.77 9.85 1.37
N ASN A 180 -12.85 9.12 2.00
CA ASN A 180 -11.86 9.72 2.89
C ASN A 180 -11.05 10.78 2.12
N ARG A 181 -10.84 11.96 2.72
CA ARG A 181 -10.10 13.08 2.12
C ARG A 181 -8.71 12.68 1.62
N LEU A 182 -8.01 11.79 2.33
CA LEU A 182 -6.70 11.28 1.89
C LEU A 182 -6.83 10.38 0.65
N ALA A 183 -7.78 9.44 0.65
CA ALA A 183 -8.01 8.57 -0.49
C ALA A 183 -8.41 9.35 -1.74
N GLN A 184 -9.28 10.36 -1.59
CA GLN A 184 -9.66 11.27 -2.67
C GLN A 184 -8.46 12.06 -3.19
N ALA A 185 -7.62 12.59 -2.29
CA ALA A 185 -6.42 13.32 -2.67
C ALA A 185 -5.41 12.44 -3.41
N ILE A 186 -5.22 11.18 -2.99
CA ILE A 186 -4.37 10.20 -3.67
C ILE A 186 -4.87 9.96 -5.10
N LEU A 187 -6.16 9.64 -5.26
CA LEU A 187 -6.77 9.41 -6.58
C LEU A 187 -6.63 10.62 -7.49
N GLN A 188 -6.93 11.82 -6.98
CA GLN A 188 -6.83 13.06 -7.75
C GLN A 188 -5.37 13.38 -8.12
N ALA A 189 -4.42 13.20 -7.20
CA ALA A 189 -3.02 13.45 -7.47
C ALA A 189 -2.44 12.46 -8.51
N LEU A 190 -2.85 11.19 -8.45
CA LEU A 190 -2.52 10.18 -9.45
C LEU A 190 -3.08 10.54 -10.83
N LEU A 191 -4.33 11.01 -10.92
CA LEU A 191 -4.92 11.43 -12.18
C LEU A 191 -4.17 12.64 -12.77
N LEU A 192 -3.94 13.67 -11.96
CA LEU A 192 -3.19 14.85 -12.36
C LEU A 192 -1.81 14.46 -12.90
N TRP A 193 -1.12 13.56 -12.21
CA TRP A 193 0.17 13.06 -12.65
C TRP A 193 0.09 12.28 -13.96
N LEU A 194 -0.88 11.36 -14.11
CA LEU A 194 -1.14 10.61 -15.34
C LEU A 194 -1.50 11.50 -16.54
N ASP A 195 -2.09 12.67 -16.27
CA ASP A 195 -2.46 13.67 -17.28
C ASP A 195 -1.31 14.67 -17.58
N GLY A 196 -0.10 14.42 -17.06
CA GLY A 196 1.08 15.28 -17.26
C GLY A 196 1.11 16.53 -16.38
N GLN A 197 0.21 16.64 -15.39
CA GLN A 197 0.09 17.75 -14.44
C GLN A 197 0.72 17.39 -13.08
N GLY A 198 1.87 16.71 -13.10
CA GLY A 198 2.55 16.21 -11.89
C GLY A 198 2.83 17.28 -10.83
N SER A 199 3.13 18.52 -11.25
CA SER A 199 3.35 19.65 -10.32
C SER A 199 2.10 19.98 -9.49
N GLN A 200 0.91 19.93 -10.10
CA GLN A 200 -0.36 20.11 -9.39
C GLN A 200 -0.65 18.94 -8.46
N GLY A 201 -0.34 17.71 -8.90
CA GLY A 201 -0.39 16.51 -8.06
C GLY A 201 0.50 16.64 -6.81
N CYS A 202 1.75 17.07 -6.97
CA CYS A 202 2.68 17.34 -5.87
C CYS A 202 2.13 18.39 -4.90
N HIS A 203 1.61 19.50 -5.43
CA HIS A 203 1.02 20.56 -4.61
C HIS A 203 -0.15 20.04 -3.76
N LEU A 204 -1.06 19.28 -4.38
CA LEU A 204 -2.19 18.65 -3.69
C LEU A 204 -1.72 17.71 -2.56
N LEU A 205 -0.76 16.83 -2.84
CA LEU A 205 -0.22 15.90 -1.84
C LEU A 205 0.43 16.65 -0.67
N ARG A 206 1.26 17.66 -0.94
CA ARG A 206 1.89 18.49 0.11
C ARG A 206 0.85 19.18 0.99
N GLN A 207 -0.19 19.76 0.38
CA GLN A 207 -1.27 20.42 1.13
C GLN A 207 -1.98 19.44 2.08
N VAL A 208 -2.32 18.25 1.59
CA VAL A 208 -3.05 17.26 2.39
C VAL A 208 -2.15 16.69 3.49
N ILE A 209 -0.89 16.35 3.18
CA ILE A 209 0.11 15.92 4.18
C ILE A 209 0.27 16.98 5.28
N GLY A 210 0.41 18.26 4.89
CA GLY A 210 0.53 19.37 5.84
C GLY A 210 -0.68 19.49 6.76
N SER A 211 -1.89 19.38 6.20
CA SER A 211 -3.13 19.46 6.99
C SER A 211 -3.34 18.27 7.93
N SER A 212 -2.90 17.07 7.54
CA SER A 212 -3.02 15.86 8.36
C SER A 212 -2.02 15.82 9.53
N ARG A 213 -0.96 16.62 9.51
CA ARG A 213 -0.04 16.70 10.67
C ARG A 213 -0.66 17.40 11.88
N ALA A 214 -1.65 18.27 11.65
CA ALA A 214 -2.32 19.01 12.71
C ALA A 214 -3.29 18.15 13.53
N ASP A 215 -3.69 16.99 13.02
CA ASP A 215 -4.69 16.13 13.65
C ASP A 215 -4.02 14.83 14.14
N ARG A 216 -3.62 14.81 15.41
CA ARG A 216 -2.85 13.71 16.02
C ARG A 216 -3.69 12.46 16.30
N GLN A 217 -5.00 12.48 16.05
CA GLN A 217 -5.92 11.40 16.41
C GLN A 217 -6.19 10.40 15.28
N TYR A 218 -5.40 10.40 14.21
CA TYR A 218 -5.63 9.50 13.09
C TYR A 218 -5.55 8.02 13.50
N LEU A 219 -6.70 7.35 13.36
CA LEU A 219 -6.84 5.90 13.39
C LEU A 219 -5.82 5.24 12.47
N PHE A 220 -5.42 4.02 12.84
CA PHE A 220 -4.33 3.30 12.21
C PHE A 220 -4.42 3.20 10.67
N CYS A 221 -5.62 3.01 10.11
CA CYS A 221 -5.88 2.97 8.66
C CYS A 221 -5.52 4.28 7.92
N TYR A 222 -5.61 5.44 8.57
CA TYR A 222 -5.24 6.74 7.99
C TYR A 222 -3.72 6.91 7.87
N ARG A 223 -2.94 6.22 8.72
CA ARG A 223 -1.48 6.23 8.67
C ARG A 223 -0.96 5.59 7.38
N GLY A 224 -1.59 4.49 6.95
CA GLY A 224 -1.27 3.82 5.68
C GLY A 224 -1.50 4.73 4.47
N LEU A 225 -2.65 5.41 4.43
CA LEU A 225 -2.96 6.39 3.37
C LEU A 225 -1.97 7.56 3.36
N LEU A 226 -1.60 8.09 4.53
CA LEU A 226 -0.61 9.16 4.59
C LEU A 226 0.77 8.69 4.10
N ALA A 227 1.20 7.48 4.45
CA ALA A 227 2.44 6.90 3.93
C ALA A 227 2.40 6.70 2.40
N MET A 228 1.25 6.34 1.84
CA MET A 228 1.04 6.30 0.39
C MET A 228 1.16 7.70 -0.25
N CYS A 229 0.64 8.76 0.37
CA CYS A 229 0.85 10.14 -0.10
C CYS A 229 2.34 10.51 -0.17
N TRP A 230 3.14 10.08 0.81
CA TRP A 230 4.59 10.30 0.79
C TRP A 230 5.28 9.53 -0.33
N ALA A 231 4.94 8.26 -0.52
CA ALA A 231 5.50 7.47 -1.62
C ALA A 231 5.20 8.11 -2.98
N LEU A 232 3.96 8.56 -3.20
CA LEU A 232 3.55 9.27 -4.41
C LEU A 232 4.26 10.60 -4.58
N LEU A 233 4.43 11.37 -3.51
CA LEU A 233 5.16 12.64 -3.59
C LEU A 233 6.62 12.43 -4.00
N GLY A 234 7.25 11.35 -3.50
CA GLY A 234 8.57 10.92 -3.93
C GLY A 234 8.61 10.53 -5.41
N ILE A 235 7.64 9.73 -5.87
CA ILE A 235 7.49 9.35 -7.29
C ILE A 235 7.34 10.59 -8.17
N PHE A 236 6.42 11.49 -7.84
CA PHE A 236 6.11 12.66 -8.67
C PHE A 236 7.24 13.70 -8.67
N SER A 237 8.09 13.70 -7.64
CA SER A 237 9.24 14.59 -7.51
C SER A 237 10.57 13.95 -7.91
N ALA A 238 10.55 12.70 -8.38
CA ALA A 238 11.75 11.88 -8.62
C ALA A 238 12.71 11.79 -7.41
N ASP A 239 12.17 11.83 -6.20
CA ASP A 239 12.90 11.73 -4.93
C ASP A 239 12.85 10.29 -4.40
N ALA A 240 13.92 9.54 -4.64
CA ALA A 240 14.05 8.14 -4.23
C ALA A 240 14.00 7.97 -2.70
N ALA A 241 14.57 8.91 -1.93
CA ALA A 241 14.59 8.82 -0.48
C ALA A 241 13.18 8.98 0.10
N MET A 242 12.43 9.95 -0.42
CA MET A 242 11.03 10.17 -0.04
C MET A 242 10.12 9.00 -0.46
N PHE A 243 10.32 8.49 -1.67
CA PHE A 243 9.62 7.32 -2.18
C PHE A 243 9.82 6.10 -1.27
N ASN A 244 11.08 5.73 -0.99
CA ASN A 244 11.41 4.58 -0.15
C ASN A 244 10.93 4.77 1.28
N ALA A 245 11.04 5.97 1.85
CA ALA A 245 10.50 6.24 3.18
C ALA A 245 8.96 6.05 3.22
N GLY A 246 8.24 6.47 2.19
CA GLY A 246 6.80 6.24 2.04
C GLY A 246 6.44 4.75 1.98
N VAL A 247 7.21 3.96 1.22
CA VAL A 247 7.07 2.50 1.16
C VAL A 247 7.31 1.86 2.52
N MET A 248 8.39 2.23 3.23
CA MET A 248 8.63 1.73 4.60
C MET A 248 7.48 2.08 5.55
N GLY A 249 6.91 3.27 5.43
CA GLY A 249 5.77 3.69 6.25
C GLY A 249 4.54 2.81 6.04
N GLN A 250 4.25 2.43 4.79
CA GLN A 250 3.16 1.49 4.48
C GLN A 250 3.43 0.11 5.09
N LEU A 251 4.66 -0.40 5.01
CA LEU A 251 5.03 -1.68 5.60
C LEU A 251 4.94 -1.65 7.13
N ALA A 252 5.37 -0.59 7.79
CA ALA A 252 5.28 -0.46 9.24
C ALA A 252 3.81 -0.52 9.72
N VAL A 253 2.92 0.16 8.98
CA VAL A 253 1.47 0.08 9.21
C VAL A 253 0.97 -1.34 8.95
N HIS A 254 1.38 -1.96 7.85
CA HIS A 254 0.91 -3.31 7.54
C HIS A 254 1.40 -4.35 8.57
N HIS A 255 2.65 -4.27 9.02
CA HIS A 255 3.21 -5.15 10.06
C HIS A 255 2.46 -5.02 11.38
N HIS A 256 2.18 -3.79 11.85
CA HIS A 256 1.47 -3.65 13.12
C HIS A 256 0.03 -4.18 13.05
N TRP A 257 -0.64 -4.09 11.90
CA TRP A 257 -1.95 -4.72 11.73
C TRP A 257 -1.85 -6.25 11.60
N ALA A 258 -0.90 -6.76 10.80
CA ALA A 258 -0.67 -8.19 10.62
C ALA A 258 -0.21 -8.91 11.91
N LEU A 259 0.49 -8.19 12.80
CA LEU A 259 1.01 -8.70 14.08
C LEU A 259 0.11 -8.34 15.29
N GLY A 260 -0.93 -7.53 15.07
CA GLY A 260 -1.85 -7.04 16.10
C GLY A 260 -2.91 -8.06 16.55
N ARG A 261 -3.53 -7.80 17.71
CA ARG A 261 -4.55 -8.68 18.34
C ARG A 261 -5.94 -8.63 17.69
N THR A 262 -6.17 -7.73 16.73
CA THR A 262 -7.47 -7.48 16.09
C THR A 262 -7.59 -8.07 14.68
N GLY A 263 -6.68 -8.95 14.27
CA GLY A 263 -6.51 -9.35 12.88
C GLY A 263 -7.72 -10.09 12.29
N ASP A 264 -8.45 -9.41 11.41
CA ASP A 264 -9.16 -10.08 10.33
C ASP A 264 -8.13 -10.71 9.39
N SER A 265 -8.28 -12.01 9.20
CA SER A 265 -7.30 -12.93 8.62
C SER A 265 -7.00 -12.77 7.13
N GLU A 266 -7.44 -11.70 6.46
CA GLU A 266 -7.52 -11.67 4.99
C GLU A 266 -6.52 -10.76 4.30
N GLU A 267 -6.18 -9.61 4.87
CA GLU A 267 -5.28 -8.65 4.22
C GLU A 267 -3.84 -8.72 4.79
N ALA A 268 -3.57 -9.47 5.87
CA ALA A 268 -2.30 -9.48 6.63
C ALA A 268 -1.11 -10.14 5.89
N PHE A 269 -1.30 -10.44 4.62
CA PHE A 269 -0.46 -11.35 3.84
C PHE A 269 0.55 -10.63 2.96
N ILE A 270 0.11 -9.55 2.33
CA ILE A 270 0.86 -8.79 1.33
C ILE A 270 0.45 -7.34 1.49
N CYS A 271 1.44 -6.44 1.53
CA CYS A 271 1.17 -5.02 1.48
C CYS A 271 0.95 -4.61 0.01
N LEU A 272 -0.26 -4.84 -0.51
CA LEU A 272 -0.58 -4.62 -1.93
C LEU A 272 -0.36 -3.17 -2.36
N SER A 273 -0.65 -2.21 -1.48
CA SER A 273 -0.41 -0.79 -1.72
C SER A 273 1.08 -0.45 -1.81
N ALA A 274 1.95 -1.09 -1.01
CA ALA A 274 3.40 -0.94 -1.14
C ALA A 274 3.90 -1.52 -2.47
N LEU A 275 3.42 -2.71 -2.88
CA LEU A 275 3.73 -3.29 -4.19
C LEU A 275 3.30 -2.37 -5.34
N ALA A 276 2.09 -1.81 -5.27
CA ALA A 276 1.58 -0.85 -6.25
C ALA A 276 2.47 0.39 -6.36
N MET A 277 2.91 0.96 -5.24
CA MET A 277 3.83 2.11 -5.23
C MET A 277 5.21 1.74 -5.75
N ILE A 278 5.72 0.56 -5.43
CA ILE A 278 6.99 0.06 -5.96
C ILE A 278 6.92 -0.07 -7.47
N ASN A 279 5.89 -0.73 -8.01
CA ASN A 279 5.72 -0.88 -9.44
C ASN A 279 5.60 0.47 -10.16
N LEU A 280 4.87 1.41 -9.56
CA LEU A 280 4.78 2.76 -10.08
C LEU A 280 6.12 3.50 -10.05
N GLY A 281 6.89 3.38 -8.97
CA GLY A 281 8.23 3.98 -8.84
C GLY A 281 9.24 3.39 -9.82
N GLN A 282 9.22 2.06 -10.02
CA GLN A 282 10.08 1.36 -10.99
C GLN A 282 9.80 1.82 -12.43
N LEU A 283 8.52 2.01 -12.79
CA LEU A 283 8.13 2.58 -14.08
C LEU A 283 8.63 4.01 -14.28
N GLN A 284 8.98 4.72 -13.20
CA GLN A 284 9.57 6.06 -13.23
C GLN A 284 11.08 6.05 -13.03
N GLY A 285 11.71 4.88 -13.06
CA GLY A 285 13.16 4.74 -12.89
C GLY A 285 13.67 4.93 -11.47
N LEU A 286 12.80 4.96 -10.44
CA LEU A 286 13.23 5.03 -9.05
C LEU A 286 13.76 3.67 -8.56
N GLU A 287 14.81 3.70 -7.75
CA GLU A 287 15.35 2.50 -7.09
C GLU A 287 14.53 2.16 -5.84
N GLN A 288 14.19 0.88 -5.73
CA GLN A 288 13.62 0.32 -4.52
C GLN A 288 14.77 -0.16 -3.64
N ASP A 289 14.95 0.49 -2.49
CA ASP A 289 15.92 0.13 -1.46
C ASP A 289 15.27 -0.70 -0.33
N VAL A 290 13.94 -0.76 -0.32
CA VAL A 290 13.16 -1.44 0.71
C VAL A 290 12.82 -2.86 0.30
N PHE A 291 13.39 -3.85 0.99
CA PHE A 291 13.09 -5.26 0.79
C PHE A 291 12.40 -5.84 2.03
N ASP A 292 11.20 -6.39 1.83
CA ASP A 292 10.37 -6.95 2.90
C ASP A 292 9.65 -8.21 2.42
N LEU A 293 9.39 -9.13 3.34
CA LEU A 293 8.66 -10.38 3.07
C LEU A 293 7.22 -10.12 2.61
N LEU A 294 6.61 -9.02 3.03
CA LEU A 294 5.26 -8.61 2.64
C LEU A 294 5.20 -8.04 1.21
N ILE A 295 6.35 -7.88 0.54
CA ILE A 295 6.43 -7.46 -0.85
C ILE A 295 6.78 -8.69 -1.70
N PRO A 296 5.85 -9.21 -2.51
CA PRO A 296 6.12 -10.34 -3.38
C PRO A 296 7.04 -9.91 -4.52
N GLN A 297 8.34 -10.12 -4.36
CA GLN A 297 9.37 -9.64 -5.30
C GLN A 297 9.18 -10.17 -6.74
N GLY A 298 8.57 -11.34 -6.92
CA GLY A 298 8.24 -11.87 -8.26
C GLY A 298 7.17 -11.07 -9.03
N LEU A 299 6.48 -10.16 -8.35
CA LEU A 299 5.49 -9.24 -8.93
C LEU A 299 6.00 -7.82 -9.10
N VAL A 300 7.20 -7.52 -8.59
CA VAL A 300 7.86 -6.24 -8.85
C VAL A 300 8.21 -6.17 -10.33
N LEU A 301 7.78 -5.10 -11.01
CA LEU A 301 8.07 -4.90 -12.42
C LEU A 301 9.57 -4.72 -12.62
N ALA A 302 10.15 -5.49 -13.54
CA ALA A 302 11.55 -5.29 -13.93
C ALA A 302 11.71 -3.93 -14.59
N ARG A 303 12.85 -3.25 -14.34
CA ARG A 303 13.24 -2.06 -15.09
C ARG A 303 13.33 -2.43 -16.58
N THR A 304 12.44 -1.85 -17.38
CA THR A 304 12.51 -1.88 -18.85
C THR A 304 13.51 -0.87 -19.36
#